data_AF-A0A957UCS8-F1
#
_entry.id   AF-A0A957UCS8-F1
#
_cell.length_a   1.000
_cell.length_b   1.000
_cell.length_c   1.000
_cell.angle_alpha   90.00
_cell.angle_beta   90.00
_cell.angle_gamma   90.00
#
_symmetry.space_group_name_H-M   'P 1'
#
loop_
_entity.id
_entity.type
_entity.pdbx_description
1 polymer ?
#
loop_
_entity_poly.entity_id
_entity_poly.type
_entity_poly.pdbx_seq_one_letter_code
_entity_poly.pdbx_strand_id
1 'polypeptide(L)'
;MVDFTRRLARVQQAMAAGAIDLLFLNASTNLQYLTGIARDEPNYGNTMYPGEWLTGAWVPQQGAPILTLPRMLADFHLGHIPGYDVRVLPDAGDPVALAAEVMTALHVPANARIAVDDRSWAELVLNVQKLRPQAVLSQASAIMAPIRRIKEEDEIAIMRKAGEITEAAYLATLQQLKHGMSNLDLITEVNYQLRKHGSRTHSFVTSFYNMGAAYPFDFTNREEVLQVPLEAPVSVSFDFGAVYEG
;
A
#
# COMPACT_ATOMS: atom_id res chain seq x y z
N MET A 1 -3.16 -8.97 18.96
CA MET A 1 -2.05 -8.32 18.24
C MET A 1 -1.77 -9.15 17.01
N VAL A 2 -1.49 -8.51 15.88
CA VAL A 2 -1.27 -9.22 14.60
C VAL A 2 -0.07 -10.16 14.70
N ASP A 3 -0.28 -11.41 14.30
CA ASP A 3 0.76 -12.45 14.28
C ASP A 3 1.38 -12.56 12.86
N PHE A 4 2.47 -11.84 12.65
CA PHE A 4 3.18 -11.83 11.36
C PHE A 4 3.90 -13.15 11.05
N THR A 5 4.32 -13.91 12.08
CA THR A 5 4.92 -15.23 11.89
C THR A 5 3.90 -16.20 11.31
N ARG A 6 2.66 -16.19 11.83
CA ARG A 6 1.55 -16.98 11.29
C ARG A 6 1.19 -16.57 9.86
N ARG A 7 1.23 -15.26 9.53
CA ARG A 7 1.01 -14.77 8.16
C ARG A 7 2.07 -15.25 7.19
N LEU A 8 3.35 -15.17 7.57
CA LEU A 8 4.46 -15.69 6.76
C LEU A 8 4.30 -17.18 6.48
N ALA A 9 4.03 -17.98 7.52
CA ALA A 9 3.82 -19.42 7.36
C ALA A 9 2.66 -19.75 6.40
N ARG A 10 1.53 -19.02 6.51
CA ARG A 10 0.38 -19.18 5.62
C ARG A 10 0.70 -18.83 4.16
N VAL A 11 1.46 -17.75 3.94
CA VAL A 11 1.91 -17.36 2.60
C VAL A 11 2.88 -18.40 2.02
N GLN A 12 3.84 -18.88 2.81
CA GLN A 12 4.77 -19.93 2.39
C GLN A 12 4.08 -21.26 2.07
N GLN A 13 3.06 -21.64 2.83
CA GLN A 13 2.23 -22.80 2.53
C GLN A 13 1.48 -22.63 1.20
N ALA A 14 0.93 -21.45 0.93
CA ALA A 14 0.28 -21.15 -0.35
C ALA A 14 1.27 -21.12 -1.52
N MET A 15 2.49 -20.61 -1.31
CA MET A 15 3.59 -20.70 -2.27
C MET A 15 3.94 -22.15 -2.59
N ALA A 16 4.08 -23.01 -1.57
CA ALA A 16 4.34 -24.44 -1.77
C ALA A 16 3.24 -25.13 -2.58
N ALA A 17 1.97 -24.86 -2.26
CA ALA A 17 0.82 -25.40 -3.00
C ALA A 17 0.78 -24.92 -4.46
N GLY A 18 1.24 -23.69 -4.74
CA GLY A 18 1.30 -23.10 -6.08
C GLY A 18 2.60 -23.38 -6.84
N ALA A 19 3.52 -24.17 -6.26
CA ALA A 19 4.89 -24.35 -6.75
C ALA A 19 5.56 -23.00 -7.08
N ILE A 20 5.50 -22.05 -6.15
CA ILE A 20 6.20 -20.77 -6.23
C ILE A 20 7.46 -20.86 -5.35
N ASP A 21 8.61 -20.66 -5.97
CA ASP A 21 9.92 -20.79 -5.30
C ASP A 21 10.29 -19.50 -4.57
N LEU A 22 9.88 -18.35 -5.12
CA LEU A 22 10.21 -17.02 -4.61
C LEU A 22 9.04 -16.07 -4.81
N LEU A 23 8.73 -15.29 -3.78
CA LEU A 23 7.77 -14.20 -3.82
C LEU A 23 8.49 -12.88 -3.54
N PHE A 24 8.38 -11.91 -4.45
CA PHE A 24 8.86 -10.55 -4.22
C PHE A 24 7.68 -9.62 -3.91
N LEU A 25 7.73 -8.95 -2.76
CA LEU A 25 6.76 -7.93 -2.35
C LEU A 25 7.47 -6.59 -2.22
N ASN A 26 7.12 -5.61 -3.07
CA ASN A 26 7.66 -4.27 -2.94
C ASN A 26 7.15 -3.58 -1.66
N ALA A 27 7.67 -2.40 -1.31
CA ALA A 27 7.14 -1.57 -0.22
C ALA A 27 5.66 -1.20 -0.48
N SER A 28 4.75 -2.09 -0.06
CA SER A 28 3.35 -2.11 -0.48
C SER A 28 2.44 -2.60 0.66
N THR A 29 1.14 -2.62 0.40
CA THR A 29 0.17 -3.21 1.35
C THR A 29 0.39 -4.72 1.56
N ASN A 30 0.95 -5.43 0.57
CA ASN A 30 1.27 -6.85 0.72
C ASN A 30 2.46 -7.04 1.68
N LEU A 31 3.50 -6.21 1.55
CA LEU A 31 4.63 -6.24 2.46
C LEU A 31 4.21 -5.89 3.89
N GLN A 32 3.44 -4.81 4.07
CA GLN A 32 2.92 -4.43 5.39
C GLN A 32 2.03 -5.52 5.99
N TYR A 33 1.18 -6.17 5.18
CA TYR A 33 0.38 -7.31 5.64
C TYR A 33 1.27 -8.45 6.14
N LEU A 34 2.31 -8.80 5.39
CA LEU A 34 3.16 -9.95 5.69
C LEU A 34 4.08 -9.71 6.89
N THR A 35 4.62 -8.50 7.01
CA THR A 35 5.76 -8.20 7.90
C THR A 35 5.46 -7.18 8.99
N GLY A 36 4.36 -6.42 8.87
CA GLY A 36 4.07 -5.29 9.75
C GLY A 36 4.87 -4.03 9.44
N ILE A 37 5.82 -4.09 8.51
CA ILE A 37 6.60 -2.92 8.08
C ILE A 37 5.65 -1.94 7.41
N ALA A 38 5.48 -0.76 8.02
CA ALA A 38 4.56 0.25 7.54
C ALA A 38 5.00 0.78 6.17
N ARG A 39 4.05 0.95 5.26
CA ARG A 39 4.26 1.75 4.04
C ARG A 39 4.05 3.23 4.34
N ASP A 40 4.77 4.07 3.62
CA ASP A 40 4.55 5.51 3.62
C ASP A 40 3.18 5.88 3.04
N GLU A 41 2.71 7.09 3.38
CA GLU A 41 1.56 7.69 2.72
C GLU A 41 1.87 7.84 1.22
N PRO A 42 1.04 7.26 0.32
CA PRO A 42 1.27 7.37 -1.11
C PRO A 42 1.32 8.85 -1.50
N ASN A 43 2.39 9.24 -2.19
CA ASN A 43 2.50 10.58 -2.76
C ASN A 43 2.70 10.45 -4.28
N TYR A 44 2.25 11.46 -5.02
CA TYR A 44 2.31 11.46 -6.49
C TYR A 44 3.73 11.68 -7.03
N GLY A 45 4.68 12.07 -6.17
CA GLY A 45 6.09 12.10 -6.51
C GLY A 45 6.67 10.68 -6.42
N ASN A 46 7.16 10.14 -7.53
CA ASN A 46 8.06 9.00 -7.43
C ASN A 46 9.39 9.52 -6.89
N THR A 47 9.60 9.41 -5.58
CA THR A 47 10.91 9.70 -4.97
C THR A 47 11.86 8.58 -5.35
N MET A 48 12.53 8.73 -6.49
CA MET A 48 13.35 7.68 -7.05
C MET A 48 14.75 7.66 -6.45
N TYR A 49 15.05 6.62 -5.66
CA TYR A 49 16.42 6.32 -5.25
C TYR A 49 17.10 5.37 -6.25
N PRO A 50 18.43 5.44 -6.42
CA PRO A 50 19.15 4.42 -7.18
C PRO A 50 18.83 3.01 -6.67
N GLY A 51 18.40 2.13 -7.57
CA GLY A 51 18.00 0.77 -7.19
C GLY A 51 16.69 0.68 -6.40
N GLU A 52 15.82 1.69 -6.43
CA GLU A 52 14.54 1.61 -5.71
C GLU A 52 13.66 0.43 -6.19
N TRP A 53 13.83 -0.04 -7.43
CA TRP A 53 13.06 -1.16 -7.97
C TRP A 53 13.22 -2.47 -7.19
N LEU A 54 14.32 -2.67 -6.47
CA LEU A 54 14.49 -3.84 -5.58
C LEU A 54 14.02 -3.57 -4.15
N THR A 55 13.41 -2.42 -3.84
CA THR A 55 12.93 -2.13 -2.49
C THR A 55 11.76 -3.03 -2.11
N GLY A 56 11.98 -3.96 -1.19
CA GLY A 56 10.95 -4.94 -0.81
C GLY A 56 11.49 -6.15 -0.07
N ALA A 57 10.63 -7.17 0.06
CA ALA A 57 10.97 -8.47 0.62
C ALA A 57 11.07 -9.55 -0.46
N TRP A 58 12.15 -10.32 -0.40
CA TRP A 58 12.36 -11.56 -1.12
C TRP A 58 12.01 -12.71 -0.18
N VAL A 59 10.83 -13.28 -0.38
CA VAL A 59 10.25 -14.31 0.48
C VAL A 59 10.51 -15.67 -0.16
N PRO A 60 11.37 -16.52 0.43
CA PRO A 60 11.54 -17.89 -0.03
C PRO A 60 10.35 -18.76 0.39
N GLN A 61 10.16 -19.91 -0.27
CA GLN A 61 9.15 -20.89 0.12
C GLN A 61 9.37 -21.44 1.55
N GLN A 62 10.60 -21.43 2.06
CA GLN A 62 10.95 -21.84 3.43
C GLN A 62 12.04 -20.92 3.99
N GLY A 63 11.94 -20.57 5.28
CA GLY A 63 12.90 -19.70 5.95
C GLY A 63 12.48 -18.24 6.02
N ALA A 64 13.38 -17.38 6.51
CA ALA A 64 13.10 -15.96 6.70
C ALA A 64 13.22 -15.17 5.38
N PRO A 65 12.39 -14.14 5.16
CA PRO A 65 12.58 -13.21 4.05
C PRO A 65 13.88 -12.41 4.18
N ILE A 66 14.46 -12.04 3.04
CA ILE A 66 15.51 -11.02 2.96
C ILE A 66 14.87 -9.73 2.46
N LEU A 67 15.10 -8.63 3.18
CA LEU A 67 14.68 -7.30 2.77
C LEU A 67 15.81 -6.61 2.02
N THR A 68 15.49 -5.92 0.93
CA THR A 68 16.43 -5.03 0.25
C THR A 68 15.88 -3.61 0.21
N LEU A 69 16.77 -2.65 0.45
CA LEU A 69 16.42 -1.23 0.47
C LEU A 69 17.64 -0.37 0.07
N PRO A 70 17.45 0.74 -0.67
CA PRO A 70 18.48 1.76 -0.87
C PRO A 70 18.91 2.38 0.47
N ARG A 71 20.18 2.80 0.57
CA ARG A 71 20.73 3.47 1.77
C ARG A 71 19.86 4.63 2.24
N MET A 72 19.41 5.50 1.34
CA MET A 72 18.55 6.63 1.67
C MET A 72 17.25 6.18 2.39
N LEU A 73 16.65 5.07 1.96
CA LEU A 73 15.44 4.56 2.60
C LEU A 73 15.75 3.95 3.99
N ALA A 74 16.88 3.24 4.11
CA ALA A 74 17.36 2.69 5.36
C ALA A 74 17.59 3.79 6.43
N ASP A 75 18.29 4.85 6.02
CA ASP A 75 18.74 5.91 6.93
C ASP A 75 17.59 6.85 7.34
N PHE A 76 16.66 7.16 6.43
CA PHE A 76 15.67 8.22 6.64
C PHE A 76 14.23 7.75 6.86
N HIS A 77 13.85 6.55 6.40
CA HIS A 77 12.44 6.15 6.33
C HIS A 77 12.10 4.90 7.15
N LEU A 78 12.98 3.90 7.17
CA LEU A 78 12.66 2.60 7.77
C LEU A 78 13.32 2.33 9.12
N GLY A 79 14.42 3.03 9.45
CA GLY A 79 15.17 2.79 10.69
C GLY A 79 15.62 1.33 10.83
N HIS A 80 15.84 0.87 12.06
CA HIS A 80 16.13 -0.55 12.33
C HIS A 80 14.85 -1.38 12.22
N ILE A 81 14.83 -2.34 11.30
CA ILE A 81 13.74 -3.32 11.14
C ILE A 81 14.13 -4.59 11.90
N PRO A 82 13.70 -4.76 13.17
CA PRO A 82 14.13 -5.90 13.97
C PRO A 82 13.61 -7.22 13.39
N GLY A 83 14.44 -8.27 13.44
CA GLY A 83 14.03 -9.63 13.09
C GLY A 83 14.08 -9.98 11.60
N TYR A 84 14.58 -9.10 10.74
CA TYR A 84 14.76 -9.35 9.31
C TYR A 84 16.23 -9.22 8.89
N ASP A 85 16.65 -10.03 7.91
CA ASP A 85 17.92 -9.82 7.19
C ASP A 85 17.72 -8.66 6.22
N VAL A 86 18.33 -7.51 6.53
CA VAL A 86 18.22 -6.28 5.73
C VAL A 86 19.51 -6.05 4.96
N ARG A 87 19.42 -6.08 3.62
CA ARG A 87 20.52 -5.81 2.71
C ARG A 87 20.37 -4.41 2.11
N VAL A 88 21.25 -3.51 2.54
CA VAL A 88 21.23 -2.11 2.13
C VAL A 88 22.08 -1.92 0.88
N LEU A 89 21.49 -1.36 -0.18
CA LEU A 89 22.22 -0.95 -1.38
C LEU A 89 22.93 0.39 -1.14
N PRO A 90 24.27 0.47 -1.24
CA PRO A 90 25.00 1.73 -1.20
C PRO A 90 24.66 2.63 -2.41
N ASP A 91 24.81 3.95 -2.29
CA ASP A 91 24.46 4.90 -3.36
C ASP A 91 25.19 4.63 -4.70
N ALA A 92 26.41 4.11 -4.63
CA ALA A 92 27.22 3.72 -5.80
C ALA A 92 27.23 2.20 -6.05
N GLY A 93 26.35 1.45 -5.39
CA GLY A 93 26.24 -0.01 -5.52
C GLY A 93 25.52 -0.42 -6.80
N ASP A 94 25.75 -1.67 -7.23
CA ASP A 94 25.04 -2.27 -8.36
C ASP A 94 23.77 -2.99 -7.85
N PRO A 95 22.56 -2.47 -8.17
CA PRO A 95 21.31 -3.09 -7.73
C PRO A 95 21.08 -4.49 -8.31
N VAL A 96 21.62 -4.79 -9.49
CA VAL A 96 21.52 -6.11 -10.14
C VAL A 96 22.42 -7.11 -9.44
N ALA A 97 23.63 -6.70 -9.07
CA ALA A 97 24.54 -7.54 -8.28
C ALA A 97 23.93 -7.90 -6.93
N LEU A 98 23.34 -6.92 -6.23
CA LEU A 98 22.67 -7.17 -4.95
C LEU A 98 21.48 -8.14 -5.09
N ALA A 99 20.65 -7.97 -6.12
CA ALA A 99 19.57 -8.91 -6.40
C ALA A 99 20.09 -10.34 -6.66
N ALA A 100 21.21 -10.49 -7.38
CA ALA A 100 21.84 -11.78 -7.63
C ALA A 100 22.40 -12.44 -6.35
N GLU A 101 22.99 -11.64 -5.46
CA GLU A 101 23.45 -12.10 -4.15
C GLU A 101 22.28 -12.60 -3.29
N VAL A 102 21.18 -11.85 -3.25
CA VAL A 102 19.96 -12.25 -2.51
C VAL A 102 19.38 -13.55 -3.06
N MET A 103 19.23 -13.67 -4.40
CA MET A 103 18.77 -14.91 -5.02
C MET A 103 19.70 -16.10 -4.72
N THR A 104 21.00 -15.86 -4.61
CA THR A 104 21.99 -16.90 -4.26
C THR A 104 21.86 -17.30 -2.78
N ALA A 105 21.75 -16.33 -1.87
CA ALA A 105 21.56 -16.58 -0.45
C ALA A 105 20.25 -17.35 -0.15
N LEU A 106 19.19 -17.08 -0.92
CA LEU A 106 17.91 -17.78 -0.85
C LEU A 106 17.86 -19.08 -1.66
N HIS A 107 18.97 -19.49 -2.29
CA HIS A 107 19.06 -20.71 -3.11
C HIS A 107 18.00 -20.78 -4.23
N VAL A 108 17.68 -19.63 -4.85
CA VAL A 108 16.66 -19.54 -5.91
C VAL A 108 17.15 -20.27 -7.16
N PRO A 109 16.44 -21.32 -7.63
CA PRO A 109 16.88 -22.14 -8.76
C PRO A 109 16.89 -21.35 -10.07
N ALA A 110 17.64 -21.83 -11.06
CA ALA A 110 17.76 -21.16 -12.36
C ALA A 110 16.41 -21.07 -13.12
N ASN A 111 15.58 -22.11 -12.99
CA ASN A 111 14.25 -22.27 -13.58
C ASN A 111 13.11 -21.94 -12.58
N ALA A 112 13.38 -21.06 -11.61
CA ALA A 112 12.45 -20.74 -10.54
C ALA A 112 11.11 -20.19 -11.06
N ARG A 113 10.05 -20.49 -10.31
CA ARG A 113 8.73 -19.87 -10.45
C ARG A 113 8.66 -18.71 -9.46
N ILE A 114 8.72 -17.49 -9.98
CA ILE A 114 8.83 -16.27 -9.17
C ILE A 114 7.52 -15.49 -9.30
N ALA A 115 6.88 -15.22 -8.16
CA ALA A 115 5.74 -14.32 -8.09
C ALA A 115 6.23 -12.93 -7.70
N VAL A 116 5.82 -11.89 -8.43
CA VAL A 116 6.17 -10.48 -8.12
C VAL A 116 4.91 -9.69 -7.81
N ASP A 117 4.99 -8.74 -6.88
CA ASP A 117 3.86 -7.86 -6.55
C ASP A 117 3.31 -7.21 -7.84
N ASP A 118 1.99 -7.11 -7.95
CA ASP A 118 1.28 -6.71 -9.15
C ASP A 118 1.62 -5.27 -9.60
N ARG A 119 2.08 -4.43 -8.66
CA ARG A 119 2.55 -3.06 -8.90
C ARG A 119 4.07 -2.92 -8.82
N SER A 120 4.81 -4.01 -9.03
CA SER A 120 6.26 -3.96 -9.16
C SER A 120 6.68 -3.18 -10.40
N TRP A 121 7.82 -2.50 -10.32
CA TRP A 121 8.42 -1.81 -11.46
C TRP A 121 8.75 -2.80 -12.58
N ALA A 122 8.53 -2.38 -13.83
CA ALA A 122 8.99 -3.14 -14.99
C ALA A 122 10.51 -3.41 -14.93
N GLU A 123 11.28 -2.48 -14.37
CA GLU A 123 12.71 -2.62 -14.15
C GLU A 123 13.08 -3.83 -13.28
N LEU A 124 12.32 -4.12 -12.20
CA LEU A 124 12.50 -5.35 -11.41
C LEU A 124 12.32 -6.58 -12.29
N VAL A 125 11.21 -6.63 -13.02
CA VAL A 125 10.84 -7.77 -13.87
C VAL A 125 11.92 -8.05 -14.92
N LEU A 126 12.37 -7.02 -15.63
CA LEU A 126 13.40 -7.13 -16.67
C LEU A 126 14.75 -7.58 -16.09
N ASN A 127 15.17 -7.04 -14.94
CA ASN A 127 16.42 -7.44 -14.30
C ASN A 127 16.35 -8.87 -13.73
N VAL A 128 15.22 -9.27 -13.14
CA VAL A 128 14.99 -10.66 -12.70
C VAL A 128 15.06 -11.62 -13.88
N GLN A 129 14.42 -11.30 -15.01
CA GLN A 129 14.50 -12.13 -16.23
C GLN A 129 15.93 -12.24 -16.75
N LYS A 130 16.72 -11.17 -16.69
CA LYS A 130 18.14 -11.19 -17.07
C LYS A 130 18.98 -12.09 -16.13
N LEU A 131 18.72 -12.05 -14.82
CA LEU A 131 19.41 -12.85 -13.80
C LEU A 131 18.97 -14.32 -13.78
N ARG A 132 17.74 -14.60 -14.19
CA ARG A 132 17.14 -15.94 -14.25
C ARG A 132 16.36 -16.12 -15.57
N PRO A 133 17.06 -16.34 -16.71
CA PRO A 133 16.41 -16.43 -18.02
C PRO A 133 15.44 -17.61 -18.18
N GLN A 134 15.56 -18.63 -17.33
CA GLN A 134 14.70 -19.81 -17.34
C GLN A 134 13.55 -19.69 -16.32
N ALA A 135 13.46 -18.60 -15.57
CA ALA A 135 12.40 -18.41 -14.58
C ALA A 135 11.05 -18.15 -15.26
N VAL A 136 9.99 -18.61 -14.60
CA VAL A 136 8.61 -18.29 -14.96
C VAL A 136 8.10 -17.24 -14.00
N LEU A 137 7.74 -16.06 -14.53
CA LEU A 137 7.21 -14.97 -13.74
C LEU A 137 5.68 -15.00 -13.68
N SER A 138 5.13 -14.65 -12.52
CA SER A 138 3.69 -14.56 -12.27
C SER A 138 3.37 -13.42 -11.29
N GLN A 139 2.10 -13.07 -11.15
CA GLN A 139 1.66 -12.04 -10.22
C GLN A 139 1.46 -12.60 -8.81
N ALA A 140 1.87 -11.84 -7.79
CA ALA A 140 1.69 -12.17 -6.39
C ALA A 140 0.22 -12.27 -5.97
N SER A 141 -0.70 -11.56 -6.66
CA SER A 141 -2.14 -11.61 -6.37
C SER A 141 -2.73 -13.03 -6.39
N ALA A 142 -2.16 -13.96 -7.17
CA ALA A 142 -2.57 -15.36 -7.15
C ALA A 142 -2.41 -16.02 -5.77
N ILE A 143 -1.43 -15.56 -4.97
CA ILE A 143 -1.18 -16.01 -3.59
C ILE A 143 -1.84 -15.06 -2.58
N MET A 144 -1.58 -13.76 -2.72
CA MET A 144 -1.91 -12.76 -1.71
C MET A 144 -3.40 -12.45 -1.65
N ALA A 145 -4.10 -12.39 -2.78
CA ALA A 145 -5.50 -11.95 -2.81
C ALA A 145 -6.44 -12.94 -2.09
N PRO A 146 -6.35 -14.28 -2.28
CA PRO A 146 -7.16 -15.22 -1.51
C PRO A 146 -6.91 -15.15 0.00
N ILE A 147 -5.65 -14.99 0.41
CA ILE A 147 -5.27 -14.89 1.82
C ILE A 147 -5.86 -13.62 2.45
N ARG A 148 -5.67 -12.47 1.81
CA ARG A 148 -6.13 -11.15 2.31
C ARG A 148 -7.62 -10.90 2.13
N ARG A 149 -8.33 -11.75 1.37
CA ARG A 149 -9.78 -11.65 1.19
C ARG A 149 -10.51 -11.94 2.49
N ILE A 150 -10.07 -12.97 3.21
CA ILE A 150 -10.66 -13.41 4.49
C ILE A 150 -9.87 -12.74 5.61
N LYS A 151 -10.56 -11.90 6.41
CA LYS A 151 -9.95 -11.14 7.50
C LYS A 151 -10.00 -11.96 8.77
N GLU A 152 -8.92 -11.92 9.52
CA GLU A 152 -8.85 -12.44 10.88
C GLU A 152 -9.53 -11.44 11.86
N GLU A 153 -9.87 -11.89 13.08
CA GLU A 153 -10.61 -11.06 14.05
C GLU A 153 -9.89 -9.75 14.43
N ASP A 154 -8.55 -9.78 14.49
CA ASP A 154 -7.72 -8.60 14.73
C ASP A 154 -7.81 -7.60 13.57
N GLU A 155 -7.81 -8.07 12.32
CA GLU A 155 -8.02 -7.22 11.14
C GLU A 155 -9.42 -6.61 11.12
N ILE A 156 -10.45 -7.39 11.48
CA ILE A 156 -11.82 -6.89 11.59
C ILE A 156 -11.91 -5.82 12.69
N ALA A 157 -11.25 -6.01 13.84
CA ALA A 157 -11.21 -5.01 14.90
C ALA A 157 -10.56 -3.70 14.43
N ILE A 158 -9.44 -3.77 13.69
CA ILE A 158 -8.79 -2.62 13.07
C ILE A 158 -9.73 -1.91 12.09
N MET A 159 -10.43 -2.66 11.23
CA MET A 159 -11.41 -2.10 10.28
C MET A 159 -12.60 -1.43 11.00
N ARG A 160 -13.11 -2.02 12.08
CA ARG A 160 -14.15 -1.40 12.92
C ARG A 160 -13.66 -0.08 13.49
N LYS A 161 -12.41 -0.04 13.97
CA LYS A 161 -11.83 1.19 14.50
C LYS A 161 -11.70 2.29 13.44
N ALA A 162 -11.29 1.94 12.22
CA ALA A 162 -11.31 2.88 11.09
C ALA A 162 -12.73 3.41 10.80
N GLY A 163 -13.75 2.55 10.92
CA GLY A 163 -15.16 2.94 10.81
C GLY A 163 -15.58 3.96 11.88
N GLU A 164 -15.25 3.71 13.15
CA GLU A 164 -15.51 4.65 14.26
C GLU A 164 -14.83 6.01 14.04
N ILE A 165 -13.59 6.03 13.56
CA ILE A 165 -12.87 7.26 13.22
C ILE A 165 -13.59 8.01 12.09
N THR A 166 -14.02 7.29 11.06
CA THR A 166 -14.74 7.86 9.92
C THR A 166 -16.08 8.46 10.35
N GLU A 167 -16.83 7.77 11.22
CA GLU A 167 -18.09 8.26 11.78
C GLU A 167 -17.89 9.50 12.66
N ALA A 168 -16.90 9.49 13.56
CA ALA A 168 -16.60 10.64 14.41
C ALA A 168 -16.19 11.87 13.58
N ALA A 169 -15.36 11.66 12.55
CA ALA A 169 -14.97 12.72 11.62
C ALA A 169 -16.18 13.26 10.86
N TYR A 170 -17.08 12.39 10.39
CA TYR A 170 -18.31 12.80 9.71
C TYR A 170 -19.17 13.72 10.58
N LEU A 171 -19.46 13.30 11.82
CA LEU A 171 -20.29 14.06 12.75
C LEU A 171 -19.67 15.43 13.07
N ALA A 172 -18.35 15.49 13.20
CA ALA A 172 -17.64 16.75 13.43
C ALA A 172 -17.69 17.67 12.19
N THR A 173 -17.55 17.12 10.98
CA THR A 173 -17.68 17.87 9.72
C THR A 173 -19.10 18.42 9.54
N LEU A 174 -20.13 17.66 9.87
CA LEU A 174 -21.52 18.13 9.79
C LEU A 174 -21.78 19.37 10.66
N GLN A 175 -21.10 19.50 11.80
CA GLN A 175 -21.22 20.69 12.67
C GLN A 175 -20.56 21.94 12.08
N GLN A 176 -19.67 21.78 11.09
CA GLN A 176 -19.00 22.90 10.43
C GLN A 176 -19.72 23.35 9.14
N LEU A 177 -20.68 22.57 8.64
CA LEU A 177 -21.42 22.88 7.41
C LEU A 177 -22.16 24.22 7.50
N LYS A 178 -21.96 25.04 6.46
CA LYS A 178 -22.60 26.35 6.31
C LYS A 178 -22.97 26.58 4.85
N HIS A 179 -24.02 27.36 4.64
CA HIS A 179 -24.34 27.91 3.33
C HIS A 179 -23.12 28.62 2.73
N GLY A 180 -22.92 28.45 1.44
CA GLY A 180 -21.83 29.06 0.70
C GLY A 180 -20.49 28.31 0.75
N MET A 181 -20.36 27.27 1.59
CA MET A 181 -19.19 26.37 1.51
C MET A 181 -19.14 25.69 0.14
N SER A 182 -17.95 25.47 -0.38
CA SER A 182 -17.74 24.66 -1.59
C SER A 182 -17.47 23.19 -1.24
N ASN A 183 -17.48 22.31 -2.26
CA ASN A 183 -17.01 20.94 -2.06
C ASN A 183 -15.55 20.91 -1.59
N LEU A 184 -14.70 21.84 -2.06
CA LEU A 184 -13.31 21.93 -1.64
C LEU A 184 -13.17 22.28 -0.16
N ASP A 185 -13.99 23.21 0.35
CA ASP A 185 -14.02 23.54 1.78
C ASP A 185 -14.43 22.31 2.60
N LEU A 186 -15.44 21.59 2.13
CA LEU A 186 -15.95 20.40 2.80
C LEU A 186 -14.94 19.24 2.80
N ILE A 187 -14.26 19.02 1.67
CA ILE A 187 -13.16 18.04 1.54
C ILE A 187 -12.02 18.38 2.50
N THR A 188 -11.65 19.67 2.57
CA THR A 188 -10.61 20.16 3.47
C THR A 188 -10.98 19.89 4.92
N GLU A 189 -12.22 20.22 5.29
CA GLU A 189 -12.73 20.02 6.65
C GLU A 189 -12.78 18.54 7.03
N VAL A 190 -13.33 17.65 6.19
CA VAL A 190 -13.40 16.21 6.54
C VAL A 190 -12.02 15.59 6.67
N ASN A 191 -11.07 15.98 5.83
CA ASN A 191 -9.71 15.45 5.88
C ASN A 191 -8.99 15.91 7.15
N TYR A 192 -9.22 17.15 7.58
CA TYR A 192 -8.77 17.65 8.87
C TYR A 192 -9.39 16.84 10.03
N GLN A 193 -10.70 16.62 10.00
CA GLN A 193 -11.38 15.87 11.04
C GLN A 193 -10.95 14.41 11.10
N LEU A 194 -10.71 13.74 9.96
CA LEU A 194 -10.15 12.39 9.92
C LEU A 194 -8.81 12.32 10.66
N ARG A 195 -7.87 13.20 10.35
CA ARG A 195 -6.56 13.24 11.03
C ARG A 195 -6.73 13.56 12.52
N LYS A 196 -7.58 14.53 12.86
CA LYS A 196 -7.86 14.91 14.25
C LYS A 196 -8.42 13.76 15.10
N HIS A 197 -9.22 12.87 14.50
CA HIS A 197 -9.79 11.70 15.18
C HIS A 197 -8.88 10.46 15.13
N GLY A 198 -7.64 10.58 14.66
CA GLY A 198 -6.63 9.53 14.72
C GLY A 198 -6.47 8.71 13.45
N SER A 199 -7.03 9.15 12.32
CA SER A 199 -6.70 8.56 11.02
C SER A 199 -5.26 8.90 10.63
N ARG A 200 -4.51 7.91 10.13
CA ARG A 200 -3.16 8.14 9.58
C ARG A 200 -3.22 9.06 8.36
N THR A 201 -4.19 8.80 7.47
CA THR A 201 -4.49 9.57 6.26
C THR A 201 -5.91 9.23 5.78
N HIS A 202 -6.38 9.83 4.69
CA HIS A 202 -7.58 9.38 3.99
C HIS A 202 -7.30 8.07 3.22
N SER A 203 -8.25 7.15 3.18
CA SER A 203 -8.05 5.84 2.53
C SER A 203 -8.01 5.90 1.00
N PHE A 204 -8.59 6.95 0.42
CA PHE A 204 -8.57 7.31 -1.00
C PHE A 204 -8.86 8.81 -1.14
N VAL A 205 -8.67 9.37 -2.33
CA VAL A 205 -8.94 10.80 -2.59
C VAL A 205 -10.42 11.09 -2.29
N THR A 206 -10.65 11.80 -1.18
CA THR A 206 -11.97 12.25 -0.73
C THR A 206 -12.71 12.93 -1.87
N SER A 207 -13.95 12.51 -2.12
CA SER A 207 -14.73 12.92 -3.27
C SER A 207 -16.16 13.22 -2.86
N PHE A 208 -16.61 14.46 -3.06
CA PHE A 208 -17.98 14.88 -2.78
C PHE A 208 -18.69 15.32 -4.05
N TYR A 209 -19.98 15.04 -4.10
CA TYR A 209 -20.82 15.33 -5.27
C TYR A 209 -22.09 16.05 -4.85
N ASN A 210 -22.25 17.27 -5.32
CA ASN A 210 -23.45 18.08 -5.14
C ASN A 210 -24.45 17.82 -6.28
N MET A 211 -25.72 17.73 -5.93
CA MET A 211 -26.82 17.40 -6.85
C MET A 211 -28.03 18.29 -6.54
N GLY A 212 -28.69 18.80 -7.58
CA GLY A 212 -29.88 19.64 -7.43
C GLY A 212 -30.22 20.38 -8.71
N ALA A 213 -31.29 21.19 -8.68
CA ALA A 213 -31.71 21.97 -9.85
C ALA A 213 -30.63 22.96 -10.33
N ALA A 214 -29.89 23.56 -9.39
CA ALA A 214 -28.75 24.43 -9.67
C ALA A 214 -27.42 23.66 -9.82
N TYR A 215 -27.44 22.34 -9.62
CA TYR A 215 -26.27 21.47 -9.58
C TYR A 215 -26.57 20.18 -10.37
N PRO A 216 -26.73 20.26 -11.71
CA PRO A 216 -26.93 19.07 -12.51
C PRO A 216 -25.70 18.16 -12.37
N PHE A 217 -25.93 16.91 -12.00
CA PHE A 217 -24.87 15.94 -11.78
C PHE A 217 -24.18 15.60 -13.09
N ASP A 218 -22.88 15.90 -13.18
CA ASP A 218 -22.04 15.58 -14.32
C ASP A 218 -20.65 15.13 -13.82
N PHE A 219 -20.20 13.95 -14.26
CA PHE A 219 -18.87 13.45 -13.87
C PHE A 219 -17.72 14.18 -14.56
N THR A 220 -18.01 14.95 -15.62
CA THR A 220 -17.00 15.62 -16.45
C THR A 220 -16.65 17.03 -15.94
N ASN A 221 -17.51 17.65 -15.14
CA ASN A 221 -17.31 19.01 -14.62
C ASN A 221 -16.78 19.04 -13.18
N ARG A 222 -16.24 17.92 -12.66
CA ARG A 222 -15.82 17.77 -11.26
C ARG A 222 -14.95 18.94 -10.79
N GLU A 223 -13.94 19.33 -11.58
CA GLU A 223 -13.04 20.41 -11.20
C GLU A 223 -13.73 21.78 -11.17
N GLU A 224 -14.66 22.02 -12.09
CA GLU A 224 -15.40 23.28 -12.19
C GLU A 224 -16.36 23.46 -11.00
N VAL A 225 -16.96 22.36 -10.52
CA VAL A 225 -17.91 22.39 -9.41
C VAL A 225 -17.25 22.34 -8.02
N LEU A 226 -15.94 22.08 -7.93
CA LEU A 226 -15.23 21.96 -6.65
C LEU A 226 -15.33 23.24 -5.81
N GLN A 227 -15.32 24.40 -6.46
CA GLN A 227 -15.36 25.72 -5.81
C GLN A 227 -16.75 26.37 -5.86
N VAL A 228 -17.74 25.73 -6.45
CA VAL A 228 -19.09 26.30 -6.52
C VAL A 228 -19.70 26.30 -5.12
N PRO A 229 -20.19 27.45 -4.63
CA PRO A 229 -20.85 27.54 -3.33
C PRO A 229 -22.09 26.63 -3.27
N LEU A 230 -22.23 25.89 -2.18
CA LEU A 230 -23.36 25.02 -1.88
C LEU A 230 -24.50 25.86 -1.27
N GLU A 231 -25.59 25.98 -2.01
CA GLU A 231 -26.79 26.72 -1.63
C GLU A 231 -28.04 25.85 -1.74
N ALA A 232 -28.99 26.06 -0.84
CA ALA A 232 -30.22 25.29 -0.86
C ALA A 232 -31.13 25.68 -2.05
N PRO A 233 -31.84 24.71 -2.67
CA PRO A 233 -31.83 23.28 -2.37
C PRO A 233 -30.67 22.54 -3.07
N VAL A 234 -29.87 21.81 -2.28
CA VAL A 234 -28.77 20.95 -2.74
C VAL A 234 -28.70 19.69 -1.88
N SER A 235 -28.39 18.56 -2.53
CA SER A 235 -28.00 17.31 -1.88
C SER A 235 -26.52 17.09 -2.09
N VAL A 236 -25.82 16.60 -1.07
CA VAL A 236 -24.37 16.31 -1.15
C VAL A 236 -24.15 14.83 -0.83
N SER A 237 -23.46 14.12 -1.73
CA SER A 237 -22.95 12.77 -1.50
C SER A 237 -21.57 12.84 -0.88
N PHE A 238 -21.34 12.06 0.18
CA PHE A 238 -20.08 12.01 0.89
C PHE A 238 -19.36 10.69 0.63
N ASP A 239 -18.18 10.72 0.01
CA ASP A 239 -17.33 9.54 -0.21
C ASP A 239 -15.90 9.80 0.32
N PHE A 240 -15.58 9.18 1.45
CA PHE A 240 -14.34 9.36 2.21
C PHE A 240 -14.11 8.18 3.17
N GLY A 241 -12.92 8.05 3.74
CA GLY A 241 -12.64 7.03 4.74
C GLY A 241 -11.32 7.19 5.47
N ALA A 242 -11.24 6.59 6.65
CA ALA A 242 -10.04 6.58 7.49
C ALA A 242 -9.09 5.42 7.17
N VAL A 243 -7.83 5.58 7.56
CA VAL A 243 -6.80 4.53 7.62
C VAL A 243 -6.31 4.42 9.07
N TYR A 244 -6.45 3.25 9.66
CA TYR A 244 -6.01 2.95 11.03
C TYR A 244 -5.20 1.65 11.03
N GLU A 245 -3.96 1.68 11.50
CA GLU A 245 -3.03 0.53 11.59
C GLU A 245 -2.88 -0.34 10.31
N GLY A 246 -3.13 0.21 9.12
CA GLY A 246 -3.06 -0.52 7.85
C GLY A 246 -3.58 0.26 6.66
#